data_AF-A0A8T4ZUU6-F1
#
_entry.id   AF-A0A8T4ZUU6-F1
#
_cell.length_a   1.000
_cell.length_b   1.000
_cell.length_c   1.000
_cell.angle_alpha   90.00
_cell.angle_beta   90.00
_cell.angle_gamma   90.00
#
_symmetry.space_group_name_H-M   'P 1'
#
loop_
_entity.id
_entity.type
_entity.pdbx_description
1 polymer ?
#
loop_
_entity_poly.entity_id
_entity_poly.type
_entity_poly.pdbx_seq_one_letter_code
_entity_poly.pdbx_strand_id
1 'polypeptide(L)'
;MSNMYEDREEEFSSQWWYHRPRLRKLFAPLLYLTSWQYRLWRFLQKPPDKRRAEAERRAKAIRKRMDFPRATKNDVVGRDEEFEKVLLSAYYHIFRDPDVRKNSPVPPPKIFILKGGSGSGKTFFAEACQKEIFEDGLKYGLLVHYASLKPEEVYTMWYGRSAQQLSAFFEASFQRPSVVLIDEFQAFGSRFSTSTEVGMEEKRVQTVFMEKISFW
;
A
#
# COMPACT_ATOMS: atom_id res chain seq x y z
N MET A 1 -4.25 -25.99 6.42
CA MET A 1 -3.16 -25.35 7.20
C MET A 1 -1.84 -25.25 6.42
N SER A 2 -1.67 -25.95 5.29
CA SER A 2 -0.49 -25.87 4.41
C SER A 2 -0.42 -24.57 3.60
N ASN A 3 -1.52 -24.14 2.95
CA ASN A 3 -1.52 -22.96 2.07
C ASN A 3 -1.12 -21.63 2.74
N MET A 4 -1.36 -21.48 4.05
CA MET A 4 -1.07 -20.24 4.79
C MET A 4 0.44 -19.99 4.94
N TYR A 5 1.25 -21.05 4.95
CA TYR A 5 2.70 -20.92 4.96
C TYR A 5 3.22 -20.71 3.55
N GLU A 6 2.79 -21.52 2.58
CA GLU A 6 3.24 -21.48 1.17
C GLU A 6 3.16 -20.07 0.55
N ASP A 7 2.04 -19.35 0.73
CA ASP A 7 1.85 -17.99 0.20
C ASP A 7 2.76 -16.92 0.86
N ARG A 8 3.24 -17.17 2.07
CA ARG A 8 4.24 -16.32 2.73
C ARG A 8 5.66 -16.76 2.42
N GLU A 9 5.86 -18.03 2.10
CA GLU A 9 7.16 -18.53 1.62
C GLU A 9 7.48 -17.94 0.25
N GLU A 10 6.51 -17.78 -0.66
CA GLU A 10 6.74 -17.18 -1.98
C GLU A 10 7.34 -15.76 -1.91
N GLU A 11 6.84 -14.92 -1.00
CA GLU A 11 7.30 -13.52 -0.86
C GLU A 11 8.78 -13.43 -0.44
N PHE A 12 9.22 -14.34 0.43
CA PHE A 12 10.61 -14.38 0.90
C PHE A 12 11.47 -15.33 0.06
N SER A 13 10.89 -16.18 -0.78
CA SER A 13 11.61 -17.18 -1.57
C SER A 13 12.62 -16.52 -2.52
N SER A 14 12.28 -15.38 -3.11
CA SER A 14 13.18 -14.58 -3.95
C SER A 14 14.44 -14.10 -3.20
N GLN A 15 14.44 -14.10 -1.86
CA GLN A 15 15.52 -13.58 -1.05
C GLN A 15 16.59 -14.64 -0.78
N TRP A 16 17.83 -14.33 -1.13
CA TRP A 16 18.97 -15.24 -0.96
C TRP A 16 19.16 -15.71 0.50
N TRP A 17 18.83 -14.86 1.48
CA TRP A 17 18.96 -15.16 2.91
C TRP A 17 17.87 -16.11 3.41
N TYR A 18 16.75 -16.24 2.70
CA TYR A 18 15.66 -17.15 3.07
C TYR A 18 16.11 -18.62 2.91
N HIS A 19 16.68 -18.96 1.76
CA HIS A 19 17.15 -20.32 1.46
C HIS A 19 18.47 -20.73 2.15
N ARG A 20 19.19 -19.78 2.77
CA ARG A 20 20.53 -20.01 3.36
C ARG A 20 20.58 -19.71 4.86
N PRO A 21 20.16 -20.63 5.75
CA PRO A 21 20.03 -20.39 7.20
C PRO A 21 21.34 -19.97 7.89
N ARG A 22 22.48 -20.52 7.47
CA ARG A 22 23.80 -20.20 8.04
C ARG A 22 24.20 -18.75 7.73
N LEU A 23 24.08 -18.34 6.47
CA LEU A 23 24.39 -16.97 6.07
C LEU A 23 23.38 -15.97 6.65
N ARG A 24 22.10 -16.34 6.75
CA ARG A 24 21.07 -15.52 7.40
C ARG A 24 21.43 -15.17 8.84
N LYS A 25 21.95 -16.14 9.60
CA LYS A 25 22.42 -15.92 10.97
C LYS A 25 23.66 -15.02 11.00
N LEU A 26 24.63 -15.29 10.13
CA LEU A 26 25.88 -14.52 10.04
C LEU A 26 25.62 -13.04 9.71
N PHE A 27 24.76 -12.77 8.72
CA PHE A 27 24.42 -11.43 8.28
C PHE A 27 23.19 -10.84 8.97
N ALA A 28 22.68 -11.46 10.04
CA ALA A 28 21.45 -11.02 10.70
C ALA A 28 21.47 -9.54 11.14
N PRO A 29 22.56 -8.98 11.72
CA PRO A 29 22.63 -7.56 12.05
C PRO A 29 22.54 -6.66 10.82
N LEU A 30 23.27 -7.01 9.76
CA LEU A 30 23.29 -6.24 8.51
C LEU A 30 21.92 -6.29 7.83
N LEU A 31 21.32 -7.48 7.71
CA LEU A 31 19.98 -7.66 7.13
C LEU A 31 18.91 -6.89 7.92
N TYR A 32 19.03 -6.80 9.25
CA TYR A 32 18.09 -6.03 10.06
C TYR A 32 18.17 -4.52 9.78
N LEU A 33 19.34 -4.01 9.40
CA LEU A 33 19.56 -2.62 9.05
C LEU A 33 19.12 -2.32 7.61
N THR A 34 19.39 -3.22 6.67
CA THR A 34 19.28 -2.93 5.22
C THR A 34 18.04 -3.53 4.55
N SER A 35 17.47 -4.62 5.07
CA SER A 35 16.33 -5.31 4.45
C SER A 35 15.07 -5.19 5.30
N TRP A 36 14.10 -4.45 4.76
CA TRP A 36 12.78 -4.42 5.36
C TRP A 36 12.09 -5.79 5.33
N GLN A 37 12.29 -6.59 4.27
CA GLN A 37 11.72 -7.95 4.14
C GLN A 37 12.22 -8.86 5.26
N TYR A 38 13.51 -8.78 5.60
CA TYR A 38 14.07 -9.56 6.72
C TYR A 38 13.48 -9.13 8.07
N ARG A 39 13.30 -7.82 8.30
CA ARG A 39 12.63 -7.30 9.49
C ARG A 39 11.19 -7.78 9.58
N LEU A 40 10.44 -7.74 8.47
CA LEU A 40 9.07 -8.27 8.41
C LEU A 40 9.07 -9.78 8.70
N TRP A 41 9.93 -10.56 8.03
CA TRP A 41 10.05 -12.01 8.24
C TRP A 41 10.35 -12.37 9.70
N ARG A 42 11.28 -11.65 10.34
CA ARG A 42 11.57 -11.80 11.79
C ARG A 42 10.38 -11.44 12.65
N PHE A 43 9.65 -10.39 12.29
CA PHE A 43 8.48 -9.94 13.02
C PHE A 43 7.33 -10.95 12.91
N LEU A 44 7.08 -11.53 11.74
CA LEU A 44 6.02 -12.51 11.50
C LEU A 44 6.20 -13.84 12.27
N GLN A 45 7.44 -14.20 12.62
CA GLN A 45 7.73 -15.37 13.46
C GLN A 45 7.32 -15.19 14.93
N LYS A 46 7.01 -13.96 15.37
CA LYS A 46 6.57 -13.73 16.75
C LYS A 46 5.15 -14.31 16.96
N PRO A 47 4.81 -14.75 18.19
CA PRO A 47 3.45 -15.14 18.54
C PRO A 47 2.43 -14.05 18.15
N PRO A 48 1.23 -14.43 17.66
CA PRO A 48 0.22 -13.48 17.19
C PRO A 48 -0.08 -12.35 18.18
N ASP A 49 -0.20 -12.66 19.48
CA ASP A 49 -0.54 -11.66 20.51
C ASP A 49 0.56 -10.61 20.68
N LYS A 50 1.83 -11.03 20.61
CA LYS A 50 2.97 -10.11 20.67
C LYS A 50 3.03 -9.21 19.44
N ARG A 51 2.70 -9.75 18.25
CA ARG A 51 2.63 -8.95 17.02
C ARG A 51 1.53 -7.91 17.09
N ARG A 52 0.33 -8.30 17.52
CA ARG A 52 -0.82 -7.40 17.74
C ARG A 52 -0.48 -6.29 18.72
N ALA A 53 0.08 -6.63 19.88
CA ALA A 53 0.48 -5.63 20.88
C ALA A 53 1.55 -4.65 20.36
N GLU A 54 2.55 -5.13 19.61
CA GLU A 54 3.58 -4.27 19.02
C GLU A 54 3.01 -3.36 17.92
N ALA A 55 2.14 -3.89 17.05
CA ALA A 55 1.46 -3.13 16.01
C ALA A 55 0.58 -2.04 16.62
N GLU A 56 -0.25 -2.39 17.62
CA GLU A 56 -1.13 -1.46 18.33
C GLU A 56 -0.34 -0.33 19.02
N ARG A 57 0.79 -0.66 19.66
CA ARG A 57 1.66 0.35 20.28
C ARG A 57 2.18 1.36 19.24
N ARG A 58 2.56 0.91 18.05
CA ARG A 58 3.00 1.80 16.95
C ARG A 58 1.83 2.58 16.36
N ALA A 59 0.67 1.95 16.22
CA ALA A 59 -0.55 2.57 15.70
C ALA A 59 -1.00 3.77 16.54
N LYS A 60 -0.86 3.71 17.88
CA LYS A 60 -1.18 4.84 18.77
C LYS A 60 -0.46 6.14 18.41
N ALA A 61 0.80 6.07 17.97
CA ALA A 61 1.55 7.25 17.54
C ALA A 61 1.10 7.73 16.16
N ILE A 62 0.75 6.80 15.27
CA ILE A 62 0.29 7.07 13.91
C ILE A 62 -1.09 7.76 13.91
N ARG A 63 -2.05 7.26 14.69
CA ARG A 63 -3.41 7.83 14.80
C ARG A 63 -3.43 9.31 15.25
N LYS A 64 -2.35 9.77 15.88
CA LYS A 64 -2.19 11.17 16.36
C LYS A 64 -1.62 12.12 15.30
N ARG A 65 -1.16 11.60 14.16
CA ARG A 65 -0.60 12.43 13.09
C ARG A 65 -1.72 13.24 12.42
N MET A 66 -1.37 14.43 11.92
CA MET A 66 -2.33 15.30 11.26
C MET A 66 -2.86 14.74 9.93
N ASP A 67 -2.04 13.92 9.27
CA ASP A 67 -2.30 13.28 7.98
C ASP A 67 -3.09 11.97 8.10
N PHE A 68 -3.39 11.51 9.32
CA PHE A 68 -4.12 10.25 9.50
C PHE A 68 -5.58 10.39 9.04
N PRO A 69 -6.12 9.44 8.26
CA PRO A 69 -7.49 9.49 7.77
C PRO A 69 -8.53 9.67 8.87
N ARG A 70 -9.43 10.64 8.68
CA ARG A 70 -10.44 11.00 9.68
C ARG A 70 -11.75 10.24 9.48
N ALA A 71 -12.17 10.10 8.22
CA ALA A 71 -13.39 9.40 7.84
C ALA A 71 -13.39 7.95 8.35
N THR A 72 -14.52 7.50 8.89
CA THR A 72 -14.74 6.11 9.35
C THR A 72 -15.74 5.41 8.45
N LYS A 73 -15.78 4.07 8.52
CA LYS A 73 -16.79 3.27 7.82
C LYS A 73 -18.22 3.76 8.08
N ASN A 74 -18.55 4.08 9.34
CA ASN A 74 -19.89 4.51 9.72
C ASN A 74 -20.29 5.89 9.15
N ASP A 75 -19.31 6.68 8.73
CA ASP A 75 -19.58 7.99 8.12
C ASP A 75 -19.92 7.85 6.62
N VAL A 76 -19.66 6.68 6.02
CA VAL A 76 -19.96 6.39 4.62
C VAL A 76 -21.35 5.75 4.55
N VAL A 77 -22.32 6.46 3.97
CA VAL A 77 -23.70 5.98 3.85
C VAL A 77 -23.98 5.46 2.44
N GLY A 78 -24.60 4.28 2.33
CA GLY A 78 -25.15 3.75 1.08
C GLY A 78 -24.10 3.31 0.05
N ARG A 79 -22.89 2.95 0.50
CA ARG A 79 -21.79 2.43 -0.34
C ARG A 79 -21.17 1.16 0.25
N ASP A 80 -21.96 0.38 0.98
CA ASP A 80 -21.49 -0.79 1.71
C ASP A 80 -20.90 -1.83 0.76
N GLU A 81 -21.54 -2.08 -0.39
CA GLU A 81 -21.06 -3.03 -1.38
C GLU A 81 -19.70 -2.64 -1.99
N GLU A 82 -19.50 -1.36 -2.32
CA GLU A 82 -18.21 -0.88 -2.83
C GLU A 82 -17.14 -0.93 -1.75
N PHE A 83 -17.50 -0.61 -0.51
CA PHE A 83 -16.59 -0.69 0.63
C PHE A 83 -16.12 -2.13 0.85
N GLU A 84 -17.05 -3.10 0.81
CA GLU A 84 -16.76 -4.52 0.93
C GLU A 84 -15.86 -5.02 -0.20
N LYS A 85 -16.05 -4.56 -1.45
CA LYS A 85 -15.16 -4.91 -2.58
C LYS A 85 -13.72 -4.46 -2.34
N VAL A 86 -13.53 -3.24 -1.84
CA VAL A 86 -12.20 -2.69 -1.52
C VAL A 86 -11.58 -3.47 -0.35
N LEU A 87 -12.35 -3.72 0.71
CA LEU A 87 -11.88 -4.52 1.84
C LEU A 87 -11.49 -5.93 1.39
N LEU A 88 -12.33 -6.63 0.64
CA LEU A 88 -12.04 -7.97 0.14
C LEU A 88 -10.68 -8.05 -0.54
N SER A 89 -10.32 -7.02 -1.32
CA SER A 89 -8.99 -6.90 -1.92
C SER A 89 -7.88 -6.76 -0.89
N ALA A 90 -8.04 -5.92 0.14
CA ALA A 90 -7.07 -5.80 1.22
C ALA A 90 -6.92 -7.11 2.03
N TYR A 91 -8.03 -7.78 2.35
CA TYR A 91 -8.01 -9.09 3.02
C TYR A 91 -7.26 -10.13 2.20
N TYR A 92 -7.45 -10.15 0.87
CA TYR A 92 -6.78 -11.08 -0.03
C TYR A 92 -5.28 -10.78 -0.22
N HIS A 93 -4.94 -9.52 -0.54
CA HIS A 93 -3.58 -9.15 -0.98
C HIS A 93 -2.66 -8.74 0.18
N ILE A 94 -3.17 -7.95 1.14
CA ILE A 94 -2.39 -7.37 2.23
C ILE A 94 -2.36 -8.33 3.43
N PHE A 95 -3.53 -8.75 3.91
CA PHE A 95 -3.61 -9.60 5.10
C PHE A 95 -3.37 -11.07 4.79
N ARG A 96 -3.61 -11.46 3.53
CA ARG A 96 -3.57 -12.85 3.05
C ARG A 96 -4.42 -13.76 3.91
N ASP A 97 -5.66 -13.32 4.14
CA ASP A 97 -6.59 -14.07 4.96
C ASP A 97 -6.86 -15.46 4.34
N PRO A 98 -6.65 -16.56 5.08
CA PRO A 98 -6.80 -17.91 4.54
C PRO A 98 -8.21 -18.23 4.05
N ASP A 99 -9.23 -17.75 4.76
CA ASP A 99 -10.62 -18.05 4.43
C ASP A 99 -11.04 -17.25 3.19
N VAL A 100 -10.62 -15.99 3.08
CA VAL A 100 -10.85 -15.17 1.89
C VAL A 100 -10.16 -15.75 0.66
N ARG A 101 -8.90 -16.18 0.77
CA ARG A 101 -8.16 -16.79 -0.35
C ARG A 101 -8.75 -18.13 -0.78
N LYS A 102 -9.21 -18.93 0.17
CA LYS A 102 -9.88 -20.21 -0.12
C LYS A 102 -11.21 -20.00 -0.86
N ASN A 103 -11.97 -18.97 -0.46
CA ASN A 103 -13.28 -18.69 -1.04
C ASN A 103 -13.20 -17.85 -2.33
N SER A 104 -12.06 -17.19 -2.59
CA SER A 104 -11.80 -16.38 -3.79
C SER A 104 -10.61 -16.96 -4.57
N PRO A 105 -10.79 -18.03 -5.36
CA PRO A 105 -9.68 -18.64 -6.11
C PRO A 105 -9.07 -17.69 -7.15
N VAL A 106 -9.86 -16.74 -7.65
CA VAL A 106 -9.38 -15.67 -8.52
C VAL A 106 -9.03 -14.45 -7.65
N PRO A 107 -7.81 -13.89 -7.78
CA PRO A 107 -7.43 -12.71 -7.02
C PRO A 107 -8.32 -11.51 -7.38
N PRO A 108 -8.88 -10.79 -6.38
CA PRO A 108 -9.64 -9.56 -6.62
C PRO A 108 -8.74 -8.45 -7.19
N PRO A 109 -9.32 -7.41 -7.80
CA PRO A 109 -8.55 -6.27 -8.31
C PRO A 109 -7.81 -5.56 -7.18
N LYS A 110 -6.58 -5.11 -7.47
CA LYS A 110 -5.76 -4.30 -6.52
C LYS A 110 -6.00 -2.80 -6.68
N ILE A 111 -6.44 -2.38 -7.87
CA ILE A 111 -6.62 -0.98 -8.23
C ILE A 111 -8.11 -0.69 -8.36
N PHE A 112 -8.57 0.32 -7.63
CA PHE A 112 -9.95 0.78 -7.66
C PHE A 112 -9.97 2.23 -8.14
N ILE A 113 -10.80 2.51 -9.15
CA ILE A 113 -10.97 3.86 -9.70
C ILE A 113 -12.35 4.37 -9.26
N LEU A 114 -12.37 5.45 -8.49
CA LEU A 114 -13.59 6.08 -8.01
C LEU A 114 -14.04 7.17 -9.00
N LYS A 115 -15.23 7.01 -9.60
CA LYS A 115 -15.81 7.97 -10.55
C LYS A 115 -17.10 8.57 -10.00
N GLY A 116 -17.30 9.87 -10.22
CA GLY A 116 -18.50 10.60 -9.80
C GLY A 116 -18.32 12.11 -9.89
N GLY A 117 -19.40 12.88 -9.81
CA GLY A 117 -19.36 14.35 -9.81
C GLY A 117 -18.64 14.95 -8.60
N SER A 118 -18.36 16.25 -8.63
CA SER A 118 -17.82 16.96 -7.46
C SER A 118 -18.77 16.83 -6.27
N GLY A 119 -18.23 16.76 -5.05
CA GLY A 119 -19.03 16.61 -3.83
C GLY A 119 -19.66 15.23 -3.59
N SER A 120 -19.44 14.24 -4.46
CA SER A 120 -20.01 12.89 -4.29
C SER A 120 -19.35 12.01 -3.21
N GLY A 121 -18.41 12.58 -2.44
CA GLY A 121 -17.73 11.89 -1.33
C GLY A 121 -16.64 10.89 -1.74
N LYS A 122 -16.02 10.99 -2.92
CA LYS A 122 -14.99 10.03 -3.39
C LYS A 122 -13.76 9.98 -2.49
N THR A 123 -13.15 11.14 -2.21
CA THR A 123 -11.98 11.24 -1.33
C THR A 123 -12.33 10.77 0.08
N PHE A 124 -13.51 11.17 0.57
CA PHE A 124 -14.01 10.75 1.88
C PHE A 124 -14.20 9.22 2.00
N PHE A 125 -14.81 8.60 0.98
CA PHE A 125 -14.94 7.14 0.90
C PHE A 125 -13.58 6.44 0.88
N ALA A 126 -12.62 6.96 0.12
CA ALA A 126 -11.30 6.38 0.01
C ALA A 126 -10.51 6.49 1.33
N GLU A 127 -10.60 7.64 2.02
CA GLU A 127 -10.03 7.81 3.36
C GLU A 127 -10.64 6.83 4.37
N ALA A 128 -11.96 6.62 4.32
CA ALA A 128 -12.64 5.65 5.19
C ALA A 128 -12.15 4.22 4.93
N CYS A 129 -12.00 3.83 3.66
CA CYS A 129 -11.42 2.53 3.28
C CYS A 129 -9.98 2.40 3.79
N GLN A 130 -9.17 3.43 3.58
CA GLN A 130 -7.76 3.46 3.99
C GLN A 130 -7.63 3.32 5.52
N LYS A 131 -8.48 4.00 6.28
CA LYS A 131 -8.55 3.88 7.74
C LYS A 131 -8.94 2.48 8.18
N GLU A 132 -10.00 1.92 7.60
CA GLU A 132 -10.49 0.59 7.98
C GLU A 132 -9.42 -0.48 7.70
N ILE A 133 -8.77 -0.42 6.54
CA ILE A 133 -7.67 -1.32 6.18
C ILE A 133 -6.50 -1.17 7.18
N PHE A 134 -6.17 0.04 7.60
CA PHE A 134 -5.15 0.26 8.62
C PHE A 134 -5.52 -0.41 9.94
N GLU A 135 -6.74 -0.22 10.42
CA GLU A 135 -7.24 -0.76 11.69
C GLU A 135 -7.39 -2.30 11.63
N ASP A 136 -7.90 -2.85 10.54
CA ASP A 136 -8.02 -4.29 10.31
C ASP A 136 -6.65 -4.97 10.31
N GLY A 137 -5.64 -4.33 9.71
CA GLY A 137 -4.27 -4.83 9.75
C GLY A 137 -3.77 -5.11 11.17
N LEU A 138 -4.16 -4.30 12.15
CA LEU A 138 -3.77 -4.48 13.55
C LEU A 138 -4.32 -5.78 14.13
N LYS A 139 -5.52 -6.22 13.71
CA LYS A 139 -6.12 -7.52 14.09
C LYS A 139 -5.28 -8.69 13.58
N TYR A 140 -4.65 -8.53 12.42
CA TYR A 140 -3.69 -9.49 11.86
C TYR A 140 -2.26 -9.34 12.45
N GLY A 141 -2.06 -8.36 13.33
CA GLY A 141 -0.76 -8.00 13.88
C GLY A 141 0.18 -7.47 12.79
N LEU A 142 -0.36 -6.75 11.81
CA LEU A 142 0.35 -6.08 10.72
C LEU A 142 0.17 -4.57 10.86
N LEU A 143 1.23 -3.82 10.61
CA LEU A 143 1.15 -2.37 10.53
C LEU A 143 1.10 -1.98 9.06
N VAL A 144 -0.10 -1.72 8.55
CA VAL A 144 -0.28 -1.28 7.17
C VAL A 144 0.16 0.17 7.04
N HIS A 145 0.90 0.47 5.99
CA HIS A 145 1.27 1.84 5.64
C HIS A 145 0.12 2.50 4.88
N TYR A 146 -0.38 3.61 5.38
CA TYR A 146 -1.29 4.47 4.63
C TYR A 146 -0.47 5.56 3.94
N ALA A 147 -0.76 5.84 2.68
CA ALA A 147 -0.14 6.92 1.92
C ALA A 147 -1.20 7.62 1.08
N SER A 148 -1.08 8.94 0.96
CA SER A 148 -1.88 9.73 0.03
C SER A 148 -0.92 10.40 -0.94
N LEU A 149 -1.28 10.39 -2.22
CA LEU A 149 -0.55 11.06 -3.29
C LEU A 149 -1.47 12.11 -3.88
N LYS A 150 -1.03 13.37 -3.83
CA LYS A 150 -1.72 14.48 -4.48
C LYS A 150 -0.86 15.07 -5.59
N PRO A 151 -1.47 15.62 -6.67
CA PRO A 151 -0.72 16.23 -7.76
C PRO A 151 0.26 17.31 -7.30
N GLU A 152 -0.11 18.12 -6.29
CA GLU A 152 0.72 19.22 -5.80
C GLU A 152 2.00 18.74 -5.09
N GLU A 153 2.01 17.50 -4.60
CA GLU A 153 3.18 16.89 -3.97
C GLU A 153 4.17 16.32 -4.99
N VAL A 154 3.70 16.08 -6.22
CA VAL A 154 4.47 15.48 -7.31
C VAL A 154 4.96 16.54 -8.27
N TYR A 155 4.08 17.43 -8.74
CA TYR A 155 4.43 18.42 -9.75
C TYR A 155 5.19 19.58 -9.11
N THR A 156 6.44 19.78 -9.53
CA THR A 156 7.25 20.91 -9.09
C THR A 156 7.66 21.77 -10.28
N MET A 157 8.02 23.03 -10.02
CA MET A 157 8.60 23.93 -11.04
C MET A 157 9.99 23.45 -11.54
N TRP A 158 10.58 22.45 -10.89
CA TRP A 158 11.92 21.96 -11.20
C TRP A 158 11.84 20.75 -12.12
N TYR A 159 12.28 20.94 -13.37
CA TYR A 159 12.31 19.91 -14.38
C TYR A 159 13.01 18.62 -13.92
N GLY A 160 12.42 17.46 -14.20
CA GLY A 160 12.94 16.13 -13.86
C GLY A 160 12.71 15.69 -12.40
N ARG A 161 12.35 16.58 -11.47
CA ARG A 161 12.10 16.20 -10.08
C ARG A 161 10.77 15.49 -9.89
N SER A 162 9.76 15.84 -10.68
CA SER A 162 8.40 15.31 -10.50
C SER A 162 8.35 13.79 -10.69
N ALA A 163 9.02 13.28 -11.74
CA ALA A 163 9.12 11.85 -12.00
C ALA A 163 9.93 11.10 -10.92
N GLN A 164 11.00 11.72 -10.41
CA GLN A 164 11.80 11.15 -9.33
C GLN A 164 11.03 11.08 -8.01
N GLN A 165 10.29 12.14 -7.66
CA GLN A 165 9.43 12.17 -6.48
C GLN A 165 8.34 11.11 -6.55
N LEU A 166 7.70 10.97 -7.71
CA LEU A 166 6.70 9.92 -7.93
C LEU A 166 7.30 8.52 -7.80
N SER A 167 8.48 8.27 -8.39
CA SER A 167 9.17 6.99 -8.27
C SER A 167 9.51 6.68 -6.81
N ALA A 168 10.05 7.66 -6.08
CA ALA A 168 10.41 7.52 -4.67
C ALA A 168 9.18 7.26 -3.79
N PHE A 169 8.05 7.91 -4.06
CA PHE A 169 6.78 7.67 -3.36
C PHE A 169 6.32 6.23 -3.52
N PHE A 170 6.30 5.72 -4.75
CA PHE A 170 5.91 4.34 -5.03
C PHE A 170 6.90 3.35 -4.41
N GLU A 171 8.20 3.57 -4.55
CA GLU A 171 9.24 2.71 -3.94
C GLU A 171 9.11 2.63 -2.42
N ALA A 172 8.87 3.75 -1.75
CA ALA A 172 8.62 3.77 -0.31
C ALA A 172 7.36 2.99 0.07
N SER A 173 6.31 3.08 -0.75
CA SER A 173 5.04 2.38 -0.54
C SER A 173 5.15 0.87 -0.80
N PHE A 174 5.92 0.46 -1.80
CA PHE A 174 6.16 -0.95 -2.14
C PHE A 174 6.99 -1.72 -1.12
N GLN A 175 7.83 -1.00 -0.39
CA GLN A 175 8.64 -1.62 0.65
C GLN A 175 7.83 -2.05 1.86
N ARG A 176 6.51 -1.87 1.93
CA ARG A 176 5.67 -2.20 3.10
C ARG A 176 4.28 -2.65 2.64
N PRO A 177 3.51 -3.41 3.45
CA PRO A 177 2.10 -3.65 3.16
C PRO A 177 1.43 -2.28 3.23
N SER A 178 0.86 -1.83 2.13
CA SER A 178 0.39 -0.46 2.01
C SER A 178 -0.95 -0.35 1.31
N VAL A 179 -1.67 0.71 1.64
CA VAL A 179 -2.86 1.18 0.93
C VAL A 179 -2.61 2.62 0.50
N VAL A 180 -2.58 2.83 -0.81
CA VAL A 180 -2.24 4.11 -1.43
C VAL A 180 -3.51 4.76 -1.98
N LEU A 181 -3.83 5.94 -1.48
CA LEU A 181 -4.84 6.83 -2.05
C LEU A 181 -4.16 7.76 -3.04
N ILE A 182 -4.67 7.83 -4.28
CA ILE A 182 -4.24 8.80 -5.28
C ILE A 182 -5.41 9.74 -5.51
N ASP A 183 -5.34 10.93 -4.94
CA ASP A 183 -6.39 11.93 -5.12
C ASP A 183 -6.16 12.70 -6.42
N GLU A 184 -7.25 13.21 -6.98
CA GLU A 184 -7.24 13.95 -8.25
C GLU A 184 -6.45 13.26 -9.38
N PHE A 185 -6.59 11.92 -9.48
CA PHE A 185 -5.87 11.10 -10.45
C PHE A 185 -5.91 11.66 -11.88
N GLN A 186 -7.00 12.32 -12.27
CA GLN A 186 -7.15 12.96 -13.57
C GLN A 186 -6.04 13.99 -13.90
N ALA A 187 -5.43 14.62 -12.89
CA ALA A 187 -4.35 15.59 -13.08
C ALA A 187 -3.08 14.92 -13.61
N PHE A 188 -2.85 13.65 -13.29
CA PHE A 188 -1.73 12.89 -13.87
C PHE A 188 -1.99 12.47 -15.31
N GLY A 189 -3.25 12.52 -15.78
CA GLY A 189 -3.66 12.09 -17.12
C GLY A 189 -3.82 13.21 -18.15
N SER A 190 -3.32 14.43 -17.90
CA SER A 190 -3.45 15.57 -18.81
C SER A 190 -2.95 15.26 -20.24
N ARG A 191 -3.63 15.88 -21.22
CA ARG A 191 -3.57 15.51 -22.64
C ARG A 191 -2.18 15.78 -23.26
N PHE A 192 -1.75 14.83 -24.08
CA PHE A 192 -0.48 14.69 -24.81
C PHE A 192 -0.05 15.86 -25.74
N SER A 193 -0.76 17.00 -25.74
CA SER A 193 -0.84 17.91 -26.89
C SER A 193 0.10 19.10 -26.88
N THR A 194 1.20 19.10 -26.11
CA THR A 194 2.14 20.23 -26.16
C THR A 194 3.59 19.76 -26.26
N SER A 195 4.26 20.18 -27.33
CA SER A 195 5.70 19.97 -27.59
C SER A 195 6.60 20.85 -26.71
N THR A 196 6.08 21.38 -25.61
CA THR A 196 6.81 22.21 -24.66
C THR A 196 7.55 21.34 -23.65
N GLU A 197 8.57 21.91 -22.98
CA GLU A 197 9.30 21.23 -21.91
C GLU A 197 8.38 20.73 -20.79
N VAL A 198 7.32 21.48 -20.48
CA VAL A 198 6.25 21.09 -19.53
C VAL A 198 5.55 19.80 -20.00
N GLY A 199 5.17 19.72 -21.28
CA GLY A 199 4.53 18.52 -21.83
C GLY A 199 5.45 17.30 -21.87
N MET A 200 6.77 17.48 -22.00
CA MET A 200 7.73 16.38 -21.89
C MET A 200 7.85 15.86 -20.45
N GLU A 201 7.81 16.74 -19.45
CA GLU A 201 7.82 16.36 -18.03
C GLU A 201 6.54 15.59 -17.66
N GLU A 202 5.37 16.05 -18.09
CA GLU A 202 4.10 15.34 -17.88
C GLU A 202 4.13 13.91 -18.45
N LYS A 203 4.67 13.74 -19.66
CA LYS A 203 4.86 12.40 -20.27
C LYS A 203 5.76 11.50 -19.44
N ARG A 204 6.83 12.03 -18.84
CA ARG A 204 7.73 11.24 -17.98
C ARG A 204 7.02 10.79 -16.71
N VAL A 205 6.30 11.71 -16.05
CA VAL A 205 5.50 11.39 -14.86
C VAL A 205 4.48 10.29 -15.17
N GLN A 206 3.74 10.42 -16.27
CA GLN A 206 2.81 9.38 -16.75
C GLN A 206 3.50 8.04 -17.01
N THR A 207 4.66 8.07 -17.67
CA THR A 207 5.43 6.85 -17.97
C THR A 207 5.82 6.13 -16.68
N VAL A 208 6.41 6.85 -15.73
CA VAL A 208 6.78 6.30 -14.42
C VAL A 208 5.56 5.79 -13.68
N PHE A 209 4.45 6.53 -13.71
CA PHE A 209 3.21 6.12 -13.07
C PHE A 209 2.70 4.78 -13.63
N MET A 210 2.61 4.66 -14.95
CA MET A 210 2.17 3.44 -15.63
C MET A 210 3.11 2.26 -15.39
N GLU A 211 4.43 2.51 -15.42
CA GLU A 211 5.43 1.50 -15.10
C GLU A 211 5.25 0.97 -13.67
N LYS A 212 5.17 1.88 -12.68
CA LYS A 212 5.03 1.48 -11.27
C LYS A 212 3.68 0.79 -11.02
N ILE A 213 2.59 1.23 -11.65
CA ILE A 213 1.28 0.58 -11.52
C ILE A 213 1.23 -0.80 -12.16
N SER A 214 1.94 -1.03 -13.25
CA SER A 214 1.98 -2.36 -13.89
C SER A 214 2.61 -3.43 -12.99
N PHE A 215 3.38 -3.04 -11.97
CA PHE A 215 3.96 -3.95 -10.98
C PHE A 215 3.07 -4.20 -9.75
N TRP A 216 1.90 -3.53 -9.63
CA TRP A 216 1.01 -3.67 -8.46
C TRP A 216 0.24 -4.99 -8.43
#